data_AF-A0A136MC94-F1
#
_entry.id   AF-A0A136MC94-F1
#
_cell.length_a   1.000
_cell.length_b   1.000
_cell.length_c   1.000
_cell.angle_alpha   90.00
_cell.angle_beta   90.00
_cell.angle_gamma   90.00
#
_symmetry.space_group_name_H-M   'P 1'
#
loop_
_entity.id
_entity.type
_entity.pdbx_description
1 polymer ?
#
loop_
_entity_poly.entity_id
_entity_poly.type
_entity_poly.pdbx_seq_one_letter_code
_entity_poly.pdbx_strand_id
1 'polypeptide(L)'
;MPPLLLSQLGGLSINHVVNDTLHLQFDERDMHVFKTVPDLTDVWFREGFGRISSVVVTPDSVRLEGPRSILHRMPEEVVVKMPKLNLSESYRGQVKIVLPDSLQLIITPPAVTVMFEVGPLETIELQLPIEIINRPESVKTFSVDSARIVFRVARANRNSLEAELKQRVVRVDLKNKLPGTYRVLPELTQLPEGVTVAAIDSLEVSF
;
A
#
# COMPACT_ATOMS: atom_id res chain seq x y z
N MET A 1 -41.17 34.76 14.81
CA MET A 1 -40.54 34.96 13.48
C MET A 1 -39.14 35.51 13.71
N PRO A 2 -38.08 35.05 13.01
CA PRO A 2 -36.77 35.67 13.10
C PRO A 2 -36.83 37.06 12.44
N PRO A 3 -36.51 38.17 13.15
CA PRO A 3 -36.65 39.54 12.63
C PRO A 3 -35.73 39.92 11.45
N LEU A 4 -34.79 39.04 11.08
CA LEU A 4 -33.67 39.36 10.19
C LEU A 4 -33.99 39.36 8.68
N LEU A 5 -35.15 38.83 8.26
CA LEU A 5 -35.49 38.72 6.83
C LEU A 5 -36.27 39.93 6.29
N LEU A 6 -36.93 40.69 7.16
CA LEU A 6 -37.78 41.83 6.77
C LEU A 6 -36.98 43.03 6.24
N SER A 7 -35.75 43.23 6.72
CA SER A 7 -34.91 44.37 6.36
C SER A 7 -34.25 44.25 4.98
N GLN A 8 -34.30 43.08 4.34
CA GLN A 8 -33.65 42.80 3.05
C GLN A 8 -34.62 42.90 1.85
N LEU A 9 -35.92 43.14 2.09
CA LEU A 9 -36.97 42.95 1.08
C LEU A 9 -37.43 44.22 0.34
N GLY A 10 -36.73 45.35 0.51
CA GLY A 10 -36.79 46.51 -0.40
C GLY A 10 -38.17 46.89 -0.95
N GLY A 11 -39.16 47.08 -0.07
CA GLY A 11 -40.51 47.55 -0.46
C GLY A 11 -41.52 46.46 -0.87
N LEU A 12 -41.19 45.18 -0.75
CA LEU A 12 -42.11 44.06 -0.99
C LEU A 12 -42.94 43.74 0.27
N SER A 13 -44.25 43.53 0.09
CA SER A 13 -45.19 43.12 1.15
C SER A 13 -45.40 41.60 1.12
N ILE A 14 -45.17 40.93 2.25
CA ILE A 14 -45.40 39.49 2.40
C ILE A 14 -46.89 39.24 2.69
N ASN A 15 -47.61 38.63 1.74
CA ASN A 15 -49.05 38.36 1.88
C ASN A 15 -49.35 37.09 2.70
N HIS A 16 -48.55 36.04 2.57
CA HIS A 16 -48.58 34.86 3.45
C HIS A 16 -47.23 34.15 3.44
N VAL A 17 -46.90 33.48 4.54
CA VAL A 17 -45.75 32.57 4.63
C VAL A 17 -46.32 31.15 4.71
N VAL A 18 -46.09 30.33 3.70
CA VAL A 18 -46.30 28.88 3.84
C VAL A 18 -45.18 28.38 4.74
N ASN A 19 -45.52 27.94 5.94
CA ASN A 19 -44.55 27.33 6.84
C ASN A 19 -44.21 25.93 6.32
N ASP A 20 -43.23 25.84 5.44
CA ASP A 20 -42.53 24.59 5.14
C ASP A 20 -41.35 24.43 6.11
N THR A 21 -41.10 23.22 6.60
CA THR A 21 -40.06 22.97 7.61
C THR A 21 -38.74 22.66 6.93
N LEU A 22 -37.82 23.63 6.95
CA LEU A 22 -36.47 23.44 6.46
C LEU A 22 -35.61 22.75 7.53
N HIS A 23 -35.24 21.50 7.30
CA HIS A 23 -34.27 20.80 8.13
C HIS A 23 -32.84 21.17 7.69
N LEU A 24 -32.17 21.99 8.50
CA LEU A 24 -30.75 22.31 8.32
C LEU A 24 -29.92 21.44 9.27
N GLN A 25 -29.11 20.56 8.69
CA GLN A 25 -28.15 19.77 9.44
C GLN A 25 -26.80 20.47 9.41
N PHE A 26 -26.41 21.04 10.54
CA PHE A 26 -25.12 21.69 10.70
C PHE A 26 -24.13 20.69 11.29
N ASP A 27 -23.00 20.54 10.63
CA ASP A 27 -21.84 19.85 11.16
C ASP A 27 -20.74 20.88 11.44
N GLU A 28 -19.94 20.62 12.46
CA GLU A 28 -18.80 21.47 12.78
C GLU A 28 -17.75 21.33 11.67
N ARG A 29 -17.12 22.45 11.31
CA ARG A 29 -15.96 22.43 10.43
C ARG A 29 -14.72 22.07 11.25
N ASP A 30 -14.02 21.04 10.81
CA ASP A 30 -12.80 20.54 11.44
C ASP A 30 -11.69 20.38 10.39
N MET A 31 -10.46 20.15 10.84
CA MET A 31 -9.27 20.03 10.02
C MET A 31 -8.36 18.93 10.54
N HIS A 32 -7.96 18.00 9.67
CA HIS A 32 -7.10 16.87 10.03
C HIS A 32 -6.01 16.67 8.98
N VAL A 33 -4.87 16.14 9.43
CA VAL A 33 -3.74 15.79 8.57
C VAL A 33 -3.74 14.28 8.37
N PHE A 34 -3.76 13.85 7.12
CA PHE A 34 -3.77 12.45 6.72
C PHE A 34 -2.49 12.10 5.99
N LYS A 35 -1.96 10.90 6.23
CA LYS A 35 -0.81 10.41 5.50
C LYS A 35 -1.22 10.06 4.07
N THR A 36 -0.38 10.38 3.08
CA THR A 36 -0.67 10.05 1.68
C THR A 36 0.05 8.78 1.26
N VAL A 37 -0.68 7.84 0.67
CA VAL A 37 -0.12 6.57 0.21
C VAL A 37 -0.46 6.38 -1.28
N PRO A 38 0.51 6.10 -2.15
CA PRO A 38 0.25 5.92 -3.57
C PRO A 38 -0.28 4.52 -3.86
N ASP A 39 -1.36 4.43 -4.64
CA ASP A 39 -1.83 3.16 -5.20
C ASP A 39 -1.13 2.88 -6.52
N LEU A 40 -0.31 1.83 -6.54
CA LEU A 40 0.54 1.43 -7.66
C LEU A 40 -0.09 0.34 -8.55
N THR A 41 -1.36 -0.01 -8.33
CA THR A 41 -2.03 -1.12 -9.04
C THR A 41 -2.03 -0.92 -10.57
N ASP A 42 -2.14 0.33 -11.02
CA ASP A 42 -2.12 0.74 -12.43
C ASP A 42 -0.71 1.09 -12.95
N VAL A 43 0.35 0.75 -12.21
CA VAL A 43 1.75 0.99 -12.59
C VAL A 43 2.39 -0.32 -13.03
N TRP A 44 2.69 -0.43 -14.32
CA TRP A 44 3.38 -1.56 -14.93
C TRP A 44 4.81 -1.18 -15.31
N PHE A 45 5.64 -2.21 -15.48
CA PHE A 45 7.02 -2.07 -15.94
C PHE A 45 7.19 -2.80 -17.26
N ARG A 46 8.05 -2.28 -18.13
CA ARG A 46 8.46 -3.01 -19.33
C ARG A 46 9.16 -4.31 -18.95
N GLU A 47 9.14 -5.27 -19.87
CA GLU A 47 9.81 -6.55 -19.67
C GLU A 47 11.30 -6.34 -19.32
N GLY A 48 11.77 -7.05 -18.28
CA GLY A 48 13.12 -6.91 -17.77
C GLY A 48 13.35 -5.70 -16.85
N PHE A 49 12.34 -4.85 -16.59
CA PHE A 49 12.43 -3.73 -15.66
C PHE A 49 11.55 -3.92 -14.43
N GLY A 50 11.84 -3.16 -13.37
CA GLY A 50 11.02 -3.09 -12.18
C GLY A 50 11.46 -1.98 -11.24
N ARG A 51 10.66 -1.77 -10.18
CA ARG A 51 10.98 -0.79 -9.13
C ARG A 51 12.14 -1.28 -8.27
N ILE A 52 13.18 -0.45 -8.15
CA ILE A 52 14.41 -0.78 -7.41
C ILE A 52 14.61 0.06 -6.14
N SER A 53 13.70 1.00 -5.85
CA SER A 53 13.71 1.81 -4.64
C SER A 53 12.35 1.80 -3.93
N SER A 54 12.33 2.28 -2.69
CA SER A 54 11.09 2.69 -2.04
C SER A 54 10.39 3.83 -2.78
N VAL A 55 9.08 3.94 -2.57
CA VAL A 55 8.27 5.02 -3.12
C VAL A 55 8.24 6.17 -2.14
N VAL A 56 8.63 7.34 -2.62
CA VAL A 56 8.65 8.60 -1.86
C VAL A 56 7.48 9.45 -2.34
N VAL A 57 6.72 9.99 -1.38
CA VAL A 57 5.64 10.95 -1.65
C VAL A 57 5.97 12.26 -0.96
N THR A 58 5.84 13.38 -1.68
CA THR A 58 6.16 14.71 -1.17
C THR A 58 5.05 15.72 -1.53
N PRO A 59 4.41 16.36 -0.53
CA PRO A 59 4.50 16.04 0.90
C PRO A 59 3.99 14.61 1.20
N ASP A 60 4.41 14.04 2.32
CA ASP A 60 3.99 12.70 2.80
C ASP A 60 2.60 12.70 3.44
N SER A 61 1.99 13.87 3.53
CA SER A 61 0.74 14.13 4.20
C SER A 61 -0.03 15.25 3.52
N VAL A 62 -1.35 15.22 3.71
CA VAL A 62 -2.29 16.19 3.18
C VAL A 62 -3.21 16.66 4.28
N ARG A 63 -3.54 17.95 4.27
CA ARG A 63 -4.50 18.55 5.17
C ARG A 63 -5.87 18.56 4.51
N LEU A 64 -6.85 17.94 5.17
CA LEU A 64 -8.25 17.94 4.77
C LEU A 64 -9.06 18.78 5.74
N GLU A 65 -9.97 19.58 5.20
CA GLU A 65 -10.86 20.43 5.98
C GLU A 65 -12.30 20.29 5.50
N GLY A 66 -13.24 20.14 6.44
CA GLY A 66 -14.63 19.88 6.12
C GLY A 66 -15.45 19.43 7.35
N PRO A 67 -16.60 18.75 7.14
CA PRO A 67 -17.48 18.32 8.22
C PRO A 67 -16.78 17.34 9.17
N ARG A 68 -16.85 17.62 10.48
CA ARG A 68 -16.22 16.81 11.55
C ARG A 68 -16.64 15.35 11.47
N SER A 69 -17.92 15.08 11.25
CA SER A 69 -18.44 13.72 11.15
C SER A 69 -17.88 12.94 9.96
N ILE A 70 -17.43 13.62 8.90
CA ILE A 70 -16.77 12.99 7.75
C ILE A 70 -15.32 12.71 8.09
N LEU A 71 -14.57 13.72 8.53
CA LEU A 71 -13.13 13.59 8.81
C LEU A 71 -12.83 12.50 9.85
N HIS A 72 -13.65 12.39 10.89
CA HIS A 72 -13.46 11.39 11.97
C HIS A 72 -13.84 9.96 11.57
N ARG A 73 -14.53 9.78 10.44
CA ARG A 73 -14.85 8.45 9.87
C ARG A 73 -13.89 8.03 8.76
N MET A 74 -13.04 8.95 8.28
CA MET A 74 -12.07 8.63 7.26
C MET A 74 -10.93 7.77 7.85
N PRO A 75 -10.35 6.87 7.05
CA PRO A 75 -9.12 6.18 7.44
C PRO A 75 -7.99 7.20 7.63
N GLU A 76 -6.99 6.85 8.45
CA GLU A 76 -5.83 7.72 8.73
C GLU A 76 -4.95 8.00 7.49
N GLU A 77 -5.16 7.23 6.42
CA GLU A 77 -4.41 7.32 5.17
C GLU A 77 -5.32 7.71 3.99
N VAL A 78 -4.84 8.63 3.16
CA VAL A 78 -5.46 9.03 1.89
C VAL A 78 -4.71 8.35 0.75
N VAL A 79 -5.43 7.52 0.00
CA VAL A 79 -4.89 6.80 -1.15
C VAL A 79 -4.86 7.72 -2.37
N VAL A 80 -3.68 7.84 -2.98
CA VAL A 80 -3.45 8.63 -4.19
C VAL A 80 -3.34 7.68 -5.39
N LYS A 81 -4.37 7.66 -6.23
CA LYS A 81 -4.41 6.77 -7.39
C LYS A 81 -3.42 7.21 -8.46
N MET A 82 -2.42 6.36 -8.73
CA MET A 82 -1.48 6.62 -9.81
C MET A 82 -2.15 6.51 -11.19
N PRO A 83 -1.69 7.28 -12.18
CA PRO A 83 -2.14 7.08 -13.56
C PRO A 83 -1.65 5.73 -14.09
N LYS A 84 -2.27 5.28 -15.18
CA LYS A 84 -1.81 4.11 -15.93
C LYS A 84 -0.44 4.37 -16.53
N LEU A 85 0.58 3.65 -16.08
CA LEU A 85 1.98 3.85 -16.48
C LEU A 85 2.61 2.54 -16.94
N ASN A 86 3.49 2.62 -17.95
CA ASN A 86 4.35 1.51 -18.36
C ASN A 86 5.81 1.97 -18.40
N LEU A 87 6.54 1.73 -17.31
CA LEU A 87 7.81 2.38 -17.01
C LEU A 87 9.02 1.51 -17.39
N SER A 88 10.06 2.16 -17.89
CA SER A 88 11.41 1.61 -18.04
C SER A 88 12.49 2.50 -17.43
N GLU A 89 12.09 3.61 -16.82
CA GLU A 89 12.96 4.65 -16.26
C GLU A 89 12.34 5.17 -14.96
N SER A 90 13.16 5.76 -14.11
CA SER A 90 12.74 6.32 -12.82
C SER A 90 11.58 7.30 -12.99
N TYR A 91 10.60 7.20 -12.09
CA TYR A 91 9.40 8.02 -12.13
C TYR A 91 9.51 9.18 -11.15
N ARG A 92 9.15 10.37 -11.61
CA ARG A 92 8.89 11.55 -10.80
C ARG A 92 7.71 12.30 -11.41
N GLY A 93 6.56 12.27 -10.74
CA GLY A 93 5.35 12.86 -11.29
C GLY A 93 4.46 13.47 -10.22
N GLN A 94 3.74 14.53 -10.58
CA GLN A 94 2.72 15.12 -9.74
C GLN A 94 1.39 14.38 -9.96
N VAL A 95 0.78 13.92 -8.87
CA VAL A 95 -0.46 13.15 -8.88
C VAL A 95 -1.49 13.89 -8.05
N LYS A 96 -2.67 14.13 -8.64
CA LYS A 96 -3.78 14.83 -7.97
C LYS A 96 -4.44 13.90 -6.95
N ILE A 97 -4.80 14.47 -5.81
CA ILE A 97 -5.61 13.76 -4.82
C ILE A 97 -7.07 13.92 -5.23
N VAL A 98 -7.76 12.80 -5.44
CA VAL A 98 -9.17 12.78 -5.85
C VAL A 98 -9.97 12.08 -4.76
N LEU A 99 -10.89 12.83 -4.15
CA LEU A 99 -11.85 12.34 -3.18
C LEU A 99 -13.26 12.51 -3.75
N PRO A 100 -14.27 11.74 -3.30
CA PRO A 100 -15.64 11.92 -3.75
C PRO A 100 -16.15 13.33 -3.48
N ASP A 101 -16.69 14.00 -4.50
CA ASP A 101 -17.21 15.38 -4.40
C ASP A 101 -18.32 15.51 -3.33
N SER A 102 -19.04 14.41 -3.04
CA SER A 102 -20.07 14.34 -2.00
C SER A 102 -19.55 14.66 -0.60
N LEU A 103 -18.24 14.55 -0.36
CA LEU A 103 -17.64 14.82 0.95
C LEU A 103 -17.41 16.31 1.20
N GLN A 104 -17.45 17.16 0.16
CA GLN A 104 -17.28 18.62 0.26
C GLN A 104 -16.03 19.05 1.05
N LEU A 105 -14.92 18.34 0.84
CA LEU A 105 -13.66 18.58 1.55
C LEU A 105 -12.75 19.55 0.78
N ILE A 106 -12.06 20.40 1.52
CA ILE A 106 -10.97 21.23 1.00
C ILE A 106 -9.66 20.47 1.22
N ILE A 107 -8.89 20.29 0.15
CA ILE A 107 -7.64 19.51 0.13
C ILE A 107 -6.45 20.45 -0.01
N THR A 108 -5.47 20.37 0.89
CA THR A 108 -4.25 21.18 0.83
C THR A 108 -2.99 20.35 1.16
N PRO A 109 -2.04 20.16 0.22
CA PRO A 109 -2.10 20.54 -1.19
C PRO A 109 -3.02 19.63 -2.01
N PRO A 110 -3.57 20.09 -3.16
CA PRO A 110 -4.47 19.28 -3.99
C PRO A 110 -3.75 18.17 -4.78
N ALA A 111 -2.42 18.16 -4.76
CA ALA A 111 -1.60 17.18 -5.46
C ALA A 111 -0.28 16.95 -4.71
N VAL A 112 0.27 15.75 -4.88
CA VAL A 112 1.55 15.33 -4.30
C VAL A 112 2.51 14.91 -5.39
N THR A 113 3.80 14.95 -5.11
CA THR A 113 4.83 14.41 -6.01
C THR A 113 5.16 13.00 -5.58
N VAL A 114 5.04 12.03 -6.49
CA VAL A 114 5.41 10.63 -6.26
C VAL A 114 6.71 10.33 -7.02
N MET A 115 7.66 9.71 -6.34
CA MET A 115 8.99 9.42 -6.85
C MET A 115 9.45 8.01 -6.51
N PHE A 116 10.03 7.31 -7.48
CA PHE A 116 10.72 6.02 -7.27
C PHE A 116 11.62 5.69 -8.46
N GLU A 117 12.61 4.85 -8.21
CA GLU A 117 13.57 4.42 -9.22
C GLU A 117 13.12 3.14 -9.91
N VAL A 118 13.35 3.09 -11.21
CA VAL A 118 13.09 1.92 -12.06
C VAL A 118 14.38 1.55 -12.75
N GLY A 119 14.71 0.26 -12.74
CA GLY A 119 15.92 -0.24 -13.36
C GLY A 119 15.77 -1.65 -13.91
N PRO A 120 16.78 -2.10 -14.67
CA PRO A 120 16.82 -3.47 -15.15
C PRO A 120 16.91 -4.45 -13.98
N LEU A 121 16.07 -5.48 -14.04
CA LEU A 121 16.05 -6.60 -13.11
C LEU A 121 16.80 -7.79 -13.70
N GLU A 122 17.49 -8.52 -12.84
CA GLU A 122 18.06 -9.82 -13.15
C GLU A 122 17.49 -10.88 -12.22
N THR A 123 17.44 -12.09 -12.75
CA THR A 123 17.01 -13.25 -11.99
C THR A 123 18.23 -13.95 -11.43
N ILE A 124 18.26 -14.16 -10.13
CA ILE A 124 19.27 -14.95 -9.45
C ILE A 124 18.61 -16.16 -8.80
N GLU A 125 19.25 -17.31 -8.93
CA GLU A 125 18.83 -18.55 -8.29
C GLU A 125 19.76 -18.81 -7.10
N LEU A 126 19.17 -18.98 -5.91
CA LEU A 126 19.90 -19.26 -4.69
C LEU A 126 19.34 -20.51 -4.01
N GLN A 127 20.25 -21.31 -3.46
CA GLN A 127 19.92 -22.37 -2.51
C GLN A 127 20.09 -21.80 -1.10
N LEU A 128 18.98 -21.60 -0.40
CA LEU A 128 18.98 -21.05 0.95
C LEU A 128 18.71 -22.16 1.97
N PRO A 129 19.39 -22.14 3.13
CA PRO A 129 19.15 -23.12 4.19
C PRO A 129 17.74 -22.97 4.78
N ILE A 130 17.14 -24.10 5.16
CA ILE A 130 15.79 -24.16 5.73
C ILE A 130 15.86 -24.25 7.26
N GLU A 131 15.06 -23.43 7.92
CA GLU A 131 14.77 -23.46 9.35
C GLU A 131 13.33 -23.93 9.58
N ILE A 132 13.13 -24.96 10.39
CA ILE A 132 11.79 -25.46 10.72
C ILE A 132 11.30 -24.79 11.99
N ILE A 133 10.12 -24.20 11.94
CA ILE A 133 9.42 -23.69 13.12
C ILE A 133 8.28 -24.64 13.50
N ASN A 134 7.98 -24.73 14.80
CA ASN A 134 6.94 -25.62 15.36
C ASN A 134 7.15 -27.12 15.06
N ARG A 135 8.40 -27.60 15.11
CA ARG A 135 8.76 -29.01 14.87
C ARG A 135 8.08 -29.95 15.89
N PRO A 136 7.28 -30.95 15.44
CA PRO A 136 6.73 -31.97 16.34
C PRO A 136 7.85 -32.87 16.90
N GLU A 137 7.75 -33.28 18.17
CA GLU A 137 8.75 -34.14 18.83
C GLU A 137 8.96 -35.50 18.15
N SER A 138 7.97 -35.97 17.38
CA SER A 138 8.04 -37.22 16.61
C SER A 138 9.01 -37.17 15.42
N VAL A 139 9.43 -35.98 14.98
CA VAL A 139 10.23 -35.78 13.78
C VAL A 139 11.71 -35.73 14.14
N LYS A 140 12.49 -36.77 13.82
CA LYS A 140 13.94 -36.83 14.10
C LYS A 140 14.83 -36.52 12.90
N THR A 141 14.39 -36.85 11.69
CA THR A 141 15.20 -36.73 10.47
C THR A 141 14.46 -35.91 9.44
N PHE A 142 15.19 -35.06 8.72
CA PHE A 142 14.67 -34.26 7.62
C PHE A 142 15.60 -34.46 6.43
N SER A 143 15.04 -34.66 5.23
CA SER A 143 15.81 -34.96 4.02
C SER A 143 16.11 -33.72 3.17
N VAL A 144 15.63 -32.55 3.57
CA VAL A 144 15.77 -31.29 2.83
C VAL A 144 16.43 -30.26 3.73
N ASP A 145 17.65 -29.87 3.36
CA ASP A 145 18.47 -28.89 4.07
C ASP A 145 18.41 -27.49 3.42
N SER A 146 18.07 -27.44 2.13
CA SER A 146 18.08 -26.24 1.32
C SER A 146 16.87 -26.14 0.39
N ALA A 147 16.42 -24.90 0.15
CA ALA A 147 15.36 -24.57 -0.77
C ALA A 147 15.91 -23.76 -1.94
N ARG A 148 15.56 -24.14 -3.16
CA ARG A 148 15.84 -23.33 -4.36
C ARG A 148 14.83 -22.21 -4.46
N ILE A 149 15.32 -20.97 -4.45
CA ILE A 149 14.50 -19.76 -4.59
C ILE A 149 15.07 -18.89 -5.71
N VAL A 150 14.16 -18.39 -6.53
CA VAL A 150 14.45 -17.52 -7.66
C VAL A 150 14.05 -16.10 -7.29
N PHE A 151 15.04 -15.22 -7.13
CA PHE A 151 14.84 -13.82 -6.82
C PHE A 151 15.00 -12.94 -8.05
N ARG A 152 14.19 -11.88 -8.15
CA ARG A 152 14.41 -10.77 -9.07
C ARG A 152 15.02 -9.61 -8.30
N VAL A 153 16.21 -9.20 -8.70
CA VAL A 153 17.02 -8.17 -8.05
C VAL A 153 17.43 -7.09 -9.06
N ALA A 154 17.70 -5.88 -8.57
CA ALA A 154 18.26 -4.81 -9.37
C ALA A 154 19.65 -5.19 -9.90
N ARG A 155 19.87 -5.12 -11.22
CA ARG A 155 21.18 -5.43 -11.84
C ARG A 155 22.33 -4.65 -11.17
N ALA A 156 22.11 -3.37 -10.88
CA ALA A 156 23.11 -2.49 -10.29
C ALA A 156 23.63 -2.98 -8.93
N ASN A 157 22.75 -3.60 -8.11
CA ASN A 157 23.05 -4.00 -6.74
C ASN A 157 23.13 -5.52 -6.57
N ARG A 158 23.21 -6.28 -7.68
CA ARG A 158 23.17 -7.75 -7.70
C ARG A 158 24.11 -8.37 -6.66
N ASN A 159 25.38 -8.00 -6.65
CA ASN A 159 26.38 -8.63 -5.77
C ASN A 159 26.10 -8.36 -4.29
N SER A 160 25.64 -7.14 -3.96
CA SER A 160 25.30 -6.76 -2.59
C SER A 160 24.05 -7.50 -2.13
N LEU A 161 23.00 -7.52 -2.96
CA LEU A 161 21.75 -8.19 -2.65
C LEU A 161 21.93 -9.72 -2.58
N GLU A 162 22.74 -10.30 -3.44
CA GLU A 162 23.07 -11.73 -3.39
C GLU A 162 23.78 -12.10 -2.08
N ALA A 163 24.74 -11.29 -1.64
CA ALA A 163 25.44 -11.50 -0.37
C ALA A 163 24.49 -11.38 0.83
N GLU A 164 23.57 -10.42 0.81
CA GLU A 164 22.57 -10.25 1.86
C GLU A 164 21.55 -11.40 1.87
N LEU A 165 21.07 -11.83 0.68
CA LEU A 165 20.11 -12.93 0.55
C LEU A 165 20.70 -14.26 1.01
N LYS A 166 22.00 -14.51 0.78
CA LYS A 166 22.71 -15.72 1.29
C LYS A 166 22.78 -15.80 2.81
N GLN A 167 22.61 -14.69 3.53
CA GLN A 167 22.55 -14.68 4.99
C GLN A 167 21.15 -14.99 5.52
N ARG A 168 20.14 -15.07 4.63
CA ARG A 168 18.76 -15.34 5.03
C ARG A 168 18.49 -16.83 5.12
N VAL A 169 17.60 -17.17 6.04
CA VAL A 169 17.07 -18.52 6.23
C VAL A 169 15.63 -18.55 5.78
N VAL A 170 15.22 -19.70 5.27
CA VAL A 170 13.86 -19.93 4.79
C VAL A 170 13.10 -20.69 5.86
N ARG A 171 11.89 -20.25 6.21
CA ARG A 171 11.12 -20.87 7.29
C ARG A 171 10.05 -21.80 6.76
N VAL A 172 9.94 -22.97 7.38
CA VAL A 172 8.87 -23.93 7.12
C VAL A 172 8.13 -24.16 8.43
N ASP A 173 6.84 -23.79 8.44
CA ASP A 173 5.97 -24.04 9.59
C ASP A 173 5.28 -25.40 9.48
N LEU A 174 5.50 -26.26 10.49
CA LEU A 174 4.89 -27.58 10.59
C LEU A 174 3.80 -27.66 11.67
N LYS A 175 3.26 -26.53 12.13
CA LYS A 175 2.21 -26.48 13.13
C LYS A 175 1.04 -27.43 12.79
N ASN A 176 0.68 -28.27 13.75
CA ASN A 176 -0.43 -29.23 13.70
C ASN A 176 -0.35 -30.30 12.60
N LYS A 177 0.85 -30.64 12.09
CA LYS A 177 1.03 -31.72 11.12
C LYS A 177 1.35 -33.06 11.81
N LEU A 178 0.65 -34.12 11.42
CA LEU A 178 0.92 -35.50 11.85
C LEU A 178 2.06 -36.09 11.00
N PRO A 179 2.71 -37.19 11.42
CA PRO A 179 3.70 -37.88 10.58
C PRO A 179 3.14 -38.24 9.20
N GLY A 180 3.90 -37.97 8.14
CA GLY A 180 3.52 -38.15 6.75
C GLY A 180 4.38 -37.34 5.78
N THR A 181 4.13 -37.50 4.48
CA THR A 181 4.76 -36.71 3.42
C THR A 181 3.88 -35.51 3.09
N TYR A 182 4.44 -34.30 3.23
CA TYR A 182 3.77 -33.04 2.94
C TYR A 182 4.55 -32.24 1.91
N ARG A 183 3.82 -31.60 1.00
CA ARG A 183 4.36 -30.51 0.21
C ARG A 183 4.13 -29.21 0.95
N VAL A 184 5.22 -28.53 1.30
CA VAL A 184 5.20 -27.26 2.02
C VAL A 184 5.83 -26.19 1.16
N LEU A 185 5.18 -25.02 1.11
CA LEU A 185 5.75 -23.84 0.48
C LEU A 185 6.56 -23.10 1.54
N PRO A 186 7.86 -22.88 1.32
CA PRO A 186 8.67 -22.13 2.25
C PRO A 186 8.28 -20.65 2.32
N GLU A 187 8.37 -20.06 3.51
CA GLU A 187 8.14 -18.64 3.74
C GLU A 187 9.47 -17.91 3.99
N LEU A 188 9.66 -16.76 3.33
CA LEU A 188 10.80 -15.87 3.55
C LEU A 188 10.39 -14.72 4.46
N THR A 189 11.13 -14.52 5.55
CA THR A 189 10.87 -13.41 6.47
C THR A 189 11.70 -12.19 6.06
N GLN A 190 11.04 -11.06 5.78
CA GLN A 190 11.64 -9.73 5.52
C GLN A 190 12.67 -9.70 4.38
N LEU A 191 12.18 -9.45 3.16
CA LEU A 191 13.03 -9.24 2.00
C LEU A 191 13.65 -7.83 2.00
N PRO A 192 14.90 -7.67 1.50
CA PRO A 192 15.50 -6.35 1.30
C PRO A 192 14.68 -5.51 0.31
N GLU A 193 14.79 -4.18 0.43
CA GLU A 193 14.12 -3.27 -0.50
C GLU A 193 14.56 -3.52 -1.95
N GLY A 194 13.59 -3.53 -2.87
CA GLY A 194 13.84 -3.77 -4.29
C GLY A 194 14.06 -5.24 -4.67
N VAL A 195 13.89 -6.19 -3.74
CA VAL A 195 13.89 -7.63 -4.02
C VAL A 195 12.46 -8.14 -4.14
N THR A 196 12.17 -8.88 -5.22
CA THR A 196 10.91 -9.60 -5.38
C THR A 196 11.17 -11.08 -5.62
N VAL A 197 10.32 -11.93 -5.04
CA VAL A 197 10.43 -13.37 -5.28
C VAL A 197 9.70 -13.70 -6.57
N ALA A 198 10.42 -14.30 -7.52
CA ALA A 198 9.87 -14.69 -8.81
C ALA A 198 9.32 -16.11 -8.78
N ALA A 199 10.01 -17.03 -8.12
CA ALA A 199 9.56 -18.39 -7.92
C ALA A 199 10.16 -18.98 -6.64
N ILE A 200 9.38 -19.84 -5.98
CA ILE A 200 9.79 -20.66 -4.84
C ILE A 200 9.40 -22.09 -5.18
N ASP A 201 10.35 -23.02 -5.12
CA ASP A 201 10.05 -24.43 -5.32
C ASP A 201 9.35 -24.99 -4.07
N SER A 202 8.26 -25.74 -4.28
CA SER A 202 7.61 -26.48 -3.20
C SER A 202 8.53 -27.59 -2.71
N LEU A 203 8.68 -27.71 -1.40
CA LEU A 203 9.53 -28.74 -0.81
C LEU A 203 8.68 -29.94 -0.41
N GLU A 204 9.16 -31.13 -0.73
CA GLU A 204 8.59 -32.37 -0.22
C GLU A 204 9.29 -32.73 1.08
N VAL A 205 8.52 -32.69 2.16
CA VAL A 205 8.97 -32.91 3.51
C VAL A 205 8.32 -34.19 4.01
N SER A 206 9.13 -35.16 4.41
CA SER A 206 8.66 -36.41 5.01
C SER A 206 9.17 -36.51 6.44
N PHE A 207 8.27 -36.81 7.38
CA PHE A 207 8.59 -37.03 8.79
C PHE A 207 7.60 -37.97 9.49
#